data_AF-A0A537GVG9-F1
#
_entry.id   AF-A0A537GVG9-F1
#
_cell.length_a   1.000
_cell.length_b   1.000
_cell.length_c   1.000
_cell.angle_alpha   90.00
_cell.angle_beta   90.00
_cell.angle_gamma   90.00
#
_symmetry.space_group_name_H-M   'P 1'
#
loop_
_entity.id
_entity.type
_entity.pdbx_description
1 polymer ?
#
loop_
_entity_poly.entity_id
_entity_poly.type
_entity_poly.pdbx_seq_one_letter_code
_entity_poly.pdbx_strand_id
1 'polypeptide(L)'
;MSSPNFEQLHSKNIDDLYEVLGRSLVSPEYPGTAVVTKQVATQRGRAFVSGSLDKLRTKICVDWHYCDKRNQYVNFQALANAVAPLVSSAVGVPIATAMIVAIILIKLGLNDLCKCPGA
;
A
#
# COMPACT_ATOMS: atom_id res chain seq x y z
N MET A 1 21.15 2.50 2.08
CA MET A 1 20.83 1.28 2.83
C MET A 1 19.36 0.99 2.64
N SER A 2 19.00 0.05 1.77
CA SER A 2 17.61 -0.39 1.60
C SER A 2 17.17 -1.12 2.87
N SER A 3 16.02 -0.74 3.46
CA SER A 3 15.51 -1.45 4.63
C SER A 3 15.23 -2.91 4.23
N PRO A 4 15.69 -3.91 4.99
CA PRO A 4 15.54 -5.33 4.62
C PRO A 4 14.06 -5.74 4.42
N ASN A 5 13.14 -4.99 5.02
CA ASN A 5 11.70 -5.19 4.86
C ASN A 5 11.18 -4.76 3.47
N PHE A 6 11.79 -3.76 2.82
CA PHE A 6 11.30 -3.28 1.53
C PHE A 6 11.62 -4.24 0.38
N GLU A 7 12.88 -4.69 0.28
CA GLU A 7 13.31 -5.64 -0.76
C GLU A 7 12.46 -6.92 -0.73
N GLN A 8 12.14 -7.41 0.47
CA GLN A 8 11.27 -8.58 0.67
C GLN A 8 9.82 -8.33 0.28
N LEU A 9 9.28 -7.12 0.52
CA LEU A 9 7.92 -6.76 0.10
C LEU A 9 7.87 -6.51 -1.41
N HIS A 10 8.89 -5.87 -1.97
CA HIS A 10 8.96 -5.54 -3.38
C HIS A 10 9.09 -6.79 -4.27
N SER A 11 9.77 -7.84 -3.80
CA SER A 11 9.90 -9.11 -4.53
C SER A 11 8.62 -9.96 -4.53
N LYS A 12 7.67 -9.69 -3.62
CA LYS A 12 6.39 -10.41 -3.56
C LYS A 12 5.48 -10.05 -4.74
N ASN A 13 4.66 -11.01 -5.14
CA ASN A 13 3.51 -10.75 -6.01
C ASN A 13 2.41 -10.01 -5.23
N ILE A 14 1.41 -9.51 -5.96
CA ILE A 14 0.33 -8.71 -5.37
C ILE A 14 -0.51 -9.52 -4.36
N ASP A 15 -0.73 -10.81 -4.60
CA ASP A 15 -1.56 -11.65 -3.74
C ASP A 15 -0.91 -11.94 -2.38
N ASP A 16 0.40 -12.17 -2.40
CA ASP A 16 1.22 -12.33 -1.19
C ASP A 16 1.33 -10.99 -0.45
N LEU A 17 1.36 -9.86 -1.15
CA LEU A 17 1.30 -8.53 -0.52
C LEU A 17 -0.04 -8.29 0.18
N TYR A 18 -1.16 -8.69 -0.44
CA TYR A 18 -2.47 -8.64 0.21
C TYR A 18 -2.56 -9.56 1.42
N GLU A 19 -1.93 -10.73 1.38
CA GLU A 19 -1.84 -11.61 2.55
C GLU A 19 -1.11 -10.91 3.71
N VAL A 20 0.09 -10.38 3.45
CA VAL A 20 0.91 -9.68 4.45
C VAL A 20 0.16 -8.49 5.03
N LEU A 21 -0.50 -7.69 4.18
CA LEU A 21 -1.36 -6.60 4.61
C LEU A 21 -2.48 -7.10 5.52
N GLY A 22 -3.24 -8.11 5.09
CA GLY A 22 -4.35 -8.65 5.86
C GLY A 22 -3.96 -9.19 7.24
N ARG A 23 -2.74 -9.74 7.37
CA ARG A 23 -2.17 -10.14 8.66
C ARG A 23 -1.80 -8.93 9.52
N SER A 24 -1.23 -7.89 8.92
CA SER A 24 -0.82 -6.67 9.63
C SER A 24 -1.98 -5.82 10.17
N LEU A 25 -3.19 -6.01 9.64
CA LEU A 25 -4.41 -5.33 10.08
C LEU A 25 -5.07 -5.98 11.31
N VAL A 26 -4.58 -7.13 11.78
CA VAL A 26 -5.12 -7.80 12.97
C VAL A 26 -4.60 -7.08 14.22
N SER A 27 -5.50 -6.46 14.99
CA SER A 27 -5.16 -5.91 16.30
C SER A 27 -4.76 -7.07 17.25
N PRO A 28 -3.65 -6.96 17.99
CA PRO A 28 -3.24 -7.97 18.97
C PRO A 28 -4.23 -8.14 20.14
N GLU A 29 -5.21 -7.24 20.26
CA GLU A 29 -6.13 -7.13 21.39
C GLU A 29 -7.27 -8.17 21.40
N TYR A 30 -7.42 -8.95 20.32
CA TYR A 30 -8.38 -10.06 20.26
C TYR A 30 -7.69 -11.32 19.74
N PRO A 31 -7.18 -12.21 20.63
CA PRO A 31 -6.74 -13.54 20.26
C PRO A 31 -7.97 -14.43 20.08
N GLY A 32 -8.86 -14.06 19.16
CA GLY A 32 -9.80 -15.01 18.60
C GLY A 32 -8.97 -16.04 17.85
N THR A 33 -8.80 -17.22 18.44
CA THR A 33 -8.00 -18.38 18.02
C THR A 33 -8.37 -18.99 16.66
N ALA A 34 -8.89 -18.19 15.74
CA ALA A 34 -8.99 -18.56 14.34
C ALA A 34 -7.63 -18.36 13.69
N VAL A 35 -6.97 -19.46 13.32
CA VAL A 35 -5.82 -19.45 12.41
C VAL A 35 -6.21 -18.61 11.20
N VAL A 36 -5.61 -17.42 11.05
CA VAL A 36 -5.83 -16.59 9.87
C VAL A 36 -5.19 -17.32 8.69
N THR A 37 -6.01 -18.05 7.94
CA THR A 37 -5.59 -18.74 6.74
C THR A 37 -5.10 -17.73 5.72
N LYS A 38 -4.22 -18.18 4.80
CA LYS A 38 -3.73 -17.32 3.71
C LYS A 38 -4.88 -16.66 2.96
N GLN A 39 -5.90 -17.43 2.61
CA GLN A 39 -7.09 -16.93 1.90
C GLN A 39 -7.81 -15.82 2.65
N VAL A 40 -8.06 -16.00 3.95
CA VAL A 40 -8.72 -14.97 4.78
C VAL A 40 -7.86 -13.71 4.88
N ALA A 41 -6.55 -13.85 5.06
CA ALA A 41 -5.65 -12.71 5.10
C ALA A 41 -5.63 -11.96 3.76
N THR A 42 -5.48 -12.68 2.64
CA THR A 42 -5.51 -12.08 1.30
C THR A 42 -6.84 -11.35 1.05
N GLN A 43 -7.99 -11.94 1.39
CA GLN A 43 -9.29 -11.31 1.22
C GLN A 43 -9.41 -10.02 2.05
N ARG A 44 -8.94 -10.04 3.30
CA ARG A 44 -8.90 -8.85 4.17
C ARG A 44 -8.02 -7.75 3.58
N GLY A 45 -6.82 -8.09 3.11
CA GLY A 45 -5.93 -7.11 2.47
C GLY A 45 -6.56 -6.47 1.24
N ARG A 46 -7.22 -7.27 0.38
CA ARG A 46 -7.97 -6.76 -0.78
C ARG A 46 -9.12 -5.85 -0.35
N ALA A 47 -9.91 -6.27 0.63
CA ALA A 47 -11.04 -5.49 1.14
C ALA A 47 -10.58 -4.15 1.73
N PHE A 48 -9.45 -4.13 2.43
CA PHE A 48 -8.88 -2.91 2.98
C PHE A 48 -8.45 -1.93 1.88
N VAL A 49 -7.69 -2.40 0.88
CA VAL A 49 -7.23 -1.53 -0.22
C VAL A 49 -8.40 -1.01 -1.04
N SER A 50 -9.33 -1.89 -1.43
CA SER A 50 -10.52 -1.49 -2.20
C SER A 50 -11.43 -0.52 -1.43
N GLY A 51 -11.70 -0.80 -0.14
CA GLY A 51 -12.51 0.09 0.71
C GLY A 51 -11.85 1.42 1.04
N SER A 52 -10.52 1.52 0.88
CA SER A 52 -9.77 2.76 1.10
C SER A 52 -9.44 3.51 -0.19
N LEU A 53 -9.75 2.94 -1.35
CA LEU A 53 -9.21 3.39 -2.63
C LEU A 53 -9.59 4.82 -2.96
N ASP A 54 -10.82 5.24 -2.67
CA ASP A 54 -11.26 6.62 -2.90
C ASP A 54 -10.49 7.63 -2.04
N LYS A 55 -10.29 7.34 -0.75
CA LYS A 55 -9.51 8.19 0.16
C LYS A 55 -8.05 8.28 -0.29
N LEU A 56 -7.47 7.15 -0.67
CA LEU A 56 -6.10 7.07 -1.15
C LEU A 56 -5.94 7.83 -2.47
N ARG A 57 -6.91 7.72 -3.37
CA ARG A 57 -6.93 8.44 -4.64
C ARG A 57 -7.01 9.94 -4.43
N THR A 58 -7.91 10.42 -3.57
CA THR A 58 -7.96 11.86 -3.22
C THR A 58 -6.63 12.31 -2.66
N LYS A 59 -6.07 11.58 -1.68
CA LYS A 59 -4.83 12.00 -1.03
C LYS A 59 -3.63 12.01 -1.96
N ILE A 60 -3.45 10.97 -2.77
CA ILE A 60 -2.26 10.78 -3.61
C ILE A 60 -2.39 11.55 -4.92
N CYS A 61 -3.54 11.46 -5.58
CA CYS A 61 -3.73 12.01 -6.91
C CYS A 61 -4.12 13.49 -6.88
N VAL A 62 -4.99 13.90 -5.94
CA VAL A 62 -5.51 15.27 -5.87
C VAL A 62 -4.65 16.10 -4.91
N ASP A 63 -4.64 15.79 -3.62
CA ASP A 63 -3.98 16.64 -2.61
C ASP A 63 -2.47 16.71 -2.81
N TRP A 64 -1.85 15.57 -3.13
CA TRP A 64 -0.41 15.47 -3.28
C TRP A 64 0.06 15.69 -4.73
N HIS A 65 -0.86 15.74 -5.70
CA HIS A 65 -0.56 15.96 -7.11
C HIS A 65 0.47 14.96 -7.68
N TYR A 66 0.22 13.64 -7.51
CA TYR A 66 1.14 12.60 -7.98
C TYR A 66 1.60 12.79 -9.43
N CYS A 67 0.69 13.14 -10.34
CA CYS A 67 1.02 13.24 -11.76
C CYS A 67 2.12 14.28 -12.06
N ASP A 68 2.19 15.36 -11.29
CA ASP A 68 3.20 16.42 -11.45
C ASP A 68 4.55 16.01 -10.82
N LYS A 69 4.49 15.11 -9.84
CA LYS A 69 5.65 14.68 -9.05
C LYS A 69 6.22 13.34 -9.49
N ARG A 70 5.53 12.55 -10.32
CA ARG A 70 5.91 11.17 -10.67
C ARG A 70 7.33 11.02 -11.21
N ASN A 71 7.83 12.01 -11.93
CA ASN A 71 9.18 12.02 -12.52
C ASN A 71 10.28 12.44 -11.54
N GLN A 72 9.94 12.86 -10.32
CA GLN A 72 10.90 13.28 -9.30
C GLN A 72 11.48 12.09 -8.52
N TYR A 73 10.92 10.89 -8.68
CA TYR A 73 11.32 9.69 -7.94
C TYR A 73 12.24 8.82 -8.79
N VAL A 74 13.50 8.72 -8.35
CA VAL A 74 14.58 8.00 -9.05
C VAL A 74 14.35 6.49 -9.16
N ASN A 75 13.56 5.90 -8.26
CA ASN A 75 13.26 4.48 -8.26
C ASN A 75 11.99 4.17 -7.47
N PHE A 76 11.55 2.91 -7.57
CA PHE A 76 10.36 2.37 -6.91
C PHE A 76 10.39 2.57 -5.37
N GLN A 77 11.56 2.40 -4.73
CA GLN A 77 11.74 2.62 -3.29
C GLN A 77 11.51 4.08 -2.88
N ALA A 78 12.06 5.03 -3.64
CA ALA A 78 11.90 6.45 -3.38
C ALA A 78 10.42 6.86 -3.48
N LEU A 79 9.71 6.34 -4.49
CA LEU A 79 8.27 6.57 -4.64
C LEU A 79 7.48 5.96 -3.48
N ALA A 80 7.77 4.71 -3.10
CA ALA A 80 7.08 4.05 -1.98
C ALA A 80 7.29 4.78 -0.65
N ASN A 81 8.50 5.28 -0.39
CA ASN A 81 8.81 6.08 0.80
C ASN A 81 8.03 7.41 0.82
N ALA A 82 7.73 7.99 -0.34
CA ALA A 82 6.94 9.21 -0.44
C ALA A 82 5.43 8.95 -0.30
N VAL A 83 4.95 7.81 -0.81
CA VAL A 83 3.53 7.43 -0.77
C VAL A 83 3.10 6.88 0.59
N ALA A 84 3.97 6.14 1.30
CA ALA A 84 3.62 5.50 2.56
C ALA A 84 3.11 6.47 3.66
N PRO A 85 3.71 7.66 3.89
CA PRO A 85 3.17 8.64 4.82
C PRO A 85 1.77 9.15 4.41
N LEU A 86 1.53 9.31 3.10
CA LEU A 86 0.23 9.75 2.58
C LEU A 86 -0.84 8.70 2.89
N VAL A 87 -0.54 7.43 2.62
CA VAL A 87 -1.41 6.30 2.98
C VAL A 87 -1.68 6.31 4.48
N SER A 88 -0.64 6.35 5.32
CA SER A 88 -0.78 6.34 6.77
C SER A 88 -1.73 7.43 7.26
N SER A 89 -1.57 8.65 6.75
CA SER A 89 -2.45 9.78 7.08
C SER A 89 -3.89 9.66 6.55
N ALA A 90 -4.08 9.03 5.39
CA ALA A 90 -5.40 8.92 4.75
C ALA A 90 -6.29 7.85 5.38
N VAL A 91 -5.69 6.75 5.85
CA VAL A 91 -6.42 5.57 6.35
C VAL A 91 -6.15 5.25 7.82
N GLY A 92 -5.26 5.99 8.49
CA GLY A 92 -5.04 5.87 9.93
C GLY A 92 -4.32 4.57 10.34
N VAL A 93 -3.37 4.08 9.53
CA VAL A 93 -2.61 2.85 9.82
C VAL A 93 -1.14 3.15 10.15
N PRO A 94 -0.45 2.28 10.92
CA PRO A 94 0.98 2.42 11.20
C PRO A 94 1.80 2.52 9.91
N ILE A 95 2.93 3.24 9.95
CA ILE A 95 3.77 3.48 8.76
C ILE A 95 4.26 2.17 8.11
N ALA A 96 4.51 1.14 8.90
CA ALA A 96 4.90 -0.18 8.40
C ALA A 96 3.78 -0.82 7.56
N THR A 97 2.52 -0.74 8.03
CA THR A 97 1.33 -1.19 7.28
C THR A 97 1.10 -0.34 6.04
N ALA A 98 1.27 0.98 6.18
CA ALA A 98 1.12 1.93 5.08
C ALA A 98 2.14 1.69 3.95
N MET A 99 3.36 1.25 4.28
CA MET A 99 4.37 0.86 3.29
C MET A 99 3.90 -0.31 2.42
N ILE A 100 3.24 -1.32 3.01
CA ILE A 100 2.72 -2.47 2.25
C ILE A 100 1.67 -2.00 1.24
N VAL A 101 0.74 -1.14 1.68
CA VAL A 101 -0.29 -0.54 0.82
C VAL A 101 0.35 0.32 -0.27
N ALA A 102 1.36 1.12 0.04
CA ALA A 102 2.07 1.94 -0.95
C ALA A 102 2.69 1.07 -2.05
N ILE A 103 3.36 -0.02 -1.69
CA ILE A 103 3.94 -0.98 -2.64
C ILE A 103 2.84 -1.61 -3.52
N ILE A 104 1.70 -1.99 -2.93
CA ILE A 104 0.56 -2.52 -3.67
C ILE A 104 0.06 -1.50 -4.69
N LEU A 105 -0.18 -0.25 -4.30
CA LEU A 105 -0.68 0.80 -5.18
C LEU A 105 0.28 1.09 -6.34
N ILE A 106 1.59 1.13 -6.08
CA ILE A 106 2.58 1.38 -7.13
C ILE A 106 2.65 0.18 -8.09
N LYS A 107 2.60 -1.06 -7.59
CA LYS A 107 2.55 -2.27 -8.44
C LYS A 107 1.28 -2.37 -9.28
N LEU A 108 0.13 -1.90 -8.75
CA LEU A 108 -1.12 -1.81 -9.51
C LEU A 108 -1.12 -0.69 -10.56
N GLY A 109 -0.17 0.25 -10.47
CA GLY A 109 -0.05 1.38 -11.39
C GLY A 109 -0.70 2.64 -10.83
N LEU A 110 0.09 3.50 -10.19
CA LEU A 110 -0.38 4.82 -9.74
C LEU A 110 -0.76 5.74 -10.91
N ASN A 111 -0.12 5.58 -12.07
CA ASN A 111 -0.46 6.34 -13.28
C ASN A 111 -1.92 6.09 -13.70
N ASP A 112 -2.33 4.81 -13.72
CA ASP A 112 -3.70 4.42 -14.07
C ASP A 112 -4.70 4.84 -12.99
N LEU A 113 -4.33 4.66 -11.71
CA LEU A 113 -5.15 5.08 -10.57
C LEU A 113 -5.44 6.58 -10.59
N CYS A 114 -4.41 7.39 -10.88
CA CYS A 114 -4.51 8.84 -10.92
C CYS A 114 -4.92 9.38 -12.29
N LYS A 115 -5.04 8.54 -13.32
CA LYS A 115 -5.31 8.93 -14.71
C LYS A 115 -4.34 10.01 -15.22
N CYS A 116 -3.05 9.83 -14.96
CA CYS A 116 -2.06 10.81 -15.34
C CYS A 116 -1.94 10.94 -16.87
N PRO A 117 -1.88 12.16 -17.42
CA PRO A 117 -1.74 12.35 -18.86
C PRO A 117 -0.35 11.90 -19.34
N GLY A 118 -0.31 11.20 -20.47
CA GLY A 118 0.93 10.70 -21.09
C GLY A 118 1.58 9.52 -20.36
N ALA A 119 0.76 8.67 -19.72
CA ALA A 119 1.17 7.36 -19.21
C ALA A 119 1.20 6.32 -20.34
#